data_AF-Q0IBG3-F1
#
_entry.id   AF-Q0IBG3-F1
#
_cell.length_a   1.000
_cell.length_b   1.000
_cell.length_c   1.000
_cell.angle_alpha   90.00
_cell.angle_beta   90.00
_cell.angle_gamma   90.00
#
_symmetry.space_group_name_H-M   'P 1'
#
loop_
_entity.id
_entity.type
_entity.pdbx_description
1 polymer ?
#
loop_
_entity_poly.entity_id
_entity_poly.type
_entity_poly.pdbx_seq_one_letter_code
_entity_poly.pdbx_strand_id
1 'polypeptide(L)' 'MICVALSYGLPSARQAKRPMDPIALTIGQMFEVEKFSREIDSSKDVEELQSIAKQLLVAWKQQQAASAWVIRQQQGL' A
#
# COMPACT_ATOMS: atom_id res chain seq x y z
N MET A 1 12.49 39.14 -25.63
CA MET A 1 11.35 38.88 -26.52
C MET A 1 11.65 37.64 -27.34
N ILE A 2 10.84 36.60 -27.14
CA ILE A 2 10.37 35.54 -28.08
C ILE A 2 11.43 34.82 -28.94
N CYS A 3 11.60 33.51 -28.72
CA CYS A 3 11.26 32.49 -29.73
C CYS A 3 11.23 31.07 -29.13
N VAL A 4 10.05 30.44 -29.19
CA VAL A 4 9.83 29.00 -28.99
C VAL A 4 9.99 28.32 -30.36
N ALA A 5 10.70 27.19 -30.41
CA ALA A 5 10.54 26.21 -31.48
C ALA A 5 10.67 24.79 -30.93
N LEU A 6 9.61 24.02 -31.18
CA LEU A 6 9.41 22.60 -30.91
C LEU A 6 10.52 21.72 -31.51
N SER A 7 10.63 20.51 -30.93
CA SER A 7 10.65 19.20 -31.60
C SER A 7 11.85 18.37 -31.19
N TYR A 8 11.61 17.33 -30.37
CA TYR A 8 11.96 15.96 -30.74
C TYR A 8 10.99 15.03 -30.01
N GLY A 9 9.95 14.60 -30.73
CA GLY A 9 9.29 13.35 -30.40
C GLY A 9 10.20 12.19 -30.78
N LEU A 10 10.32 11.20 -29.90
CA LEU A 10 10.61 9.83 -30.29
C LEU A 10 9.66 8.90 -29.52
N PRO A 11 8.88 8.04 -30.21
CA PRO A 11 8.12 6.98 -29.58
C PRO A 11 9.05 5.77 -29.41
N SER A 12 9.36 5.39 -28.18
CA SER A 12 10.08 4.13 -27.93
C SER A 12 9.39 3.33 -26.85
N ALA A 13 8.86 2.19 -27.30
CA ALA A 13 8.25 1.14 -26.52
C ALA A 13 9.22 0.63 -25.44
N ARG A 14 8.98 1.07 -24.20
CA ARG A 14 9.07 0.19 -23.03
C ARG A 14 8.19 0.82 -21.96
N GLN A 15 7.03 0.21 -21.72
CA GLN A 15 6.23 0.50 -20.55
C GLN A 15 7.06 0.04 -19.36
N ALA A 16 7.99 0.90 -18.91
CA ALA A 16 8.57 0.78 -17.60
C ALA A 16 7.37 0.77 -16.65
N LYS A 17 7.15 -0.38 -16.01
CA LYS A 17 6.10 -0.63 -15.03
C LYS A 17 6.07 0.62 -14.14
N ARG A 18 5.08 1.50 -14.35
CA ARG A 18 4.98 2.73 -13.56
C ARG A 18 4.94 2.22 -12.11
N PRO A 19 5.86 2.64 -11.23
CA PRO A 19 5.67 2.34 -9.83
C PRO A 19 4.26 2.82 -9.50
N MET A 20 3.41 1.90 -9.03
CA MET A 20 2.09 2.29 -8.53
C MET A 20 2.35 3.44 -7.57
N ASP A 21 1.70 4.58 -7.81
CA ASP A 21 1.73 5.67 -6.84
C ASP A 21 1.41 5.07 -5.46
N PRO A 22 2.12 5.49 -4.39
CA PRO A 22 1.93 4.89 -3.07
C PRO A 22 0.44 4.87 -2.75
N ILE A 23 -0.10 3.69 -2.43
CA ILE A 23 -1.49 3.57 -2.00
C ILE A 23 -1.58 4.35 -0.68
N ALA A 24 -2.05 5.59 -0.77
CA ALA A 24 -2.28 6.42 0.39
C ALA A 24 -3.38 5.77 1.23
N LEU A 25 -3.16 5.68 2.54
CA LEU A 25 -4.21 5.24 3.45
C LEU A 25 -5.36 6.24 3.36
N THR A 26 -6.58 5.71 3.30
CA THR A 26 -7.77 6.56 3.44
C THR A 26 -7.82 7.14 4.85
N ILE A 27 -8.54 8.24 5.05
CA ILE A 27 -8.72 8.85 6.37
C ILE A 27 -9.24 7.81 7.39
N GLY A 28 -10.19 6.97 6.99
CA GLY A 28 -10.69 5.88 7.84
C GLY A 28 -9.61 4.86 8.21
N GLN A 29 -8.76 4.47 7.27
CA GLN A 29 -7.64 3.56 7.53
C GLN A 29 -6.60 4.19 8.48
N MET A 30 -6.38 5.50 8.40
CA MET A 30 -5.50 6.21 9.34
C MET A 30 -6.04 6.20 10.77
N PHE A 31 -7.36 6.35 10.96
CA PHE A 31 -7.99 6.23 12.29
C PHE A 31 -7.87 4.81 12.86
N GLU A 32 -8.05 3.78 12.04
CA GLU A 32 -7.86 2.39 12.50
C GLU A 32 -6.41 2.14 12.93
N VAL A 33 -5.43 2.68 12.18
CA VAL A 33 -4.01 2.62 12.59
C VAL A 33 -3.80 3.29 13.95
N GLU A 34 -4.31 4.51 14.15
CA GLU A 34 -4.19 5.22 15.42
C GLU A 34 -4.85 4.45 16.58
N LYS A 35 -6.02 3.84 16.34
CA LYS A 35 -6.71 3.01 17.34
C LYS A 35 -5.86 1.82 17.76
N PHE A 36 -5.32 1.05 16.81
CA PHE A 36 -4.47 -0.09 17.12
C PHE A 36 -3.15 0.33 17.77
N SER A 37 -2.57 1.46 17.35
CA SER A 37 -1.39 2.03 18.00
C SER A 37 -1.64 2.32 19.47
N ARG A 38 -2.78 2.94 19.81
CA ARG A 38 -3.15 3.20 21.22
C ARG A 38 -3.36 1.91 22.01
N GLU A 39 -3.97 0.90 21.40
CA GLU A 39 -4.22 -0.38 22.05
C GLU A 39 -2.88 -1.07 22.40
N ILE A 40 -1.93 -1.07 21.47
CA ILE A 40 -0.55 -1.55 21.69
C ILE A 40 0.14 -0.73 22.79
N ASP A 41 0.12 0.60 22.70
CA ASP A 41 0.83 1.47 23.65
C ASP A 41 0.23 1.41 25.06
N SER A 42 -1.07 1.12 25.17
CA SER A 42 -1.76 0.96 26.46
C SER A 42 -1.52 -0.40 27.11
N SER A 43 -1.14 -1.41 26.31
CA SER A 43 -0.94 -2.77 26.81
C SER A 43 0.36 -2.87 27.60
N LYS A 44 0.25 -3.38 28.82
CA LYS A 44 1.37 -3.60 29.75
C LYS A 44 1.65 -5.09 29.95
N ASP A 45 0.80 -5.94 29.41
CA ASP A 45 0.92 -7.39 29.47
C ASP A 45 1.58 -7.91 28.20
N VAL A 46 2.64 -8.71 28.39
CA VAL A 46 3.37 -9.32 27.29
C VAL A 46 2.49 -10.33 26.53
N GLU A 47 1.58 -11.03 27.19
CA GLU A 47 0.68 -11.99 26.52
C GLU A 47 -0.33 -11.27 25.62
N GLU A 48 -0.87 -10.14 26.08
CA GLU A 48 -1.77 -9.29 25.31
C GLU A 48 -1.08 -8.69 24.09
N LEU A 49 0.13 -8.15 24.25
CA LEU A 49 0.96 -7.67 23.14
C LEU A 49 1.25 -8.77 22.12
N GLN A 50 1.58 -9.98 22.57
CA GLN A 50 1.78 -11.12 21.67
C GLN A 50 0.51 -11.49 20.91
N SER A 51 -0.66 -11.40 21.54
CA SER A 51 -1.96 -11.63 20.90
C SER A 51 -2.22 -10.58 19.82
N ILE A 52 -2.06 -9.30 20.13
CA ILE A 52 -2.25 -8.19 19.17
C ILE A 52 -1.29 -8.35 17.98
N ALA A 53 -0.01 -8.65 18.23
CA ALA A 53 0.98 -8.87 17.18
C ALA A 53 0.60 -10.04 16.24
N LYS A 54 0.11 -11.16 16.79
CA LYS A 54 -0.36 -12.30 15.99
C LYS A 54 -1.57 -11.93 15.13
N GLN A 55 -2.51 -11.16 15.67
CA GLN A 55 -3.68 -10.68 14.92
C GLN A 55 -3.26 -9.77 13.76
N LEU A 56 -2.36 -8.81 14.00
CA LEU A 56 -1.81 -7.93 12.96
C LEU A 56 -1.06 -8.72 11.88
N LEU A 57 -0.29 -9.75 12.26
CA LEU A 57 0.40 -10.61 11.31
C LEU A 57 -0.58 -11.33 10.37
N VAL A 58 -1.67 -11.89 10.92
CA VAL A 58 -2.70 -12.56 10.12
C VAL A 58 -3.38 -11.57 9.16
N ALA A 59 -3.78 -10.40 9.66
CA ALA A 59 -4.40 -9.36 8.86
C ALA A 59 -3.49 -8.92 7.70
N TRP A 60 -2.20 -8.73 7.96
CA TRP A 60 -1.21 -8.40 6.93
C TRP A 60 -1.12 -9.48 5.84
N LYS A 61 -1.08 -10.77 6.22
CA LYS A 61 -1.04 -11.87 5.24
C LYS A 61 -2.32 -11.95 4.41
N GLN A 62 -3.47 -11.70 5.01
CA GLN A 62 -4.74 -11.63 4.28
C GLN A 62 -4.74 -10.49 3.26
N GLN A 63 -4.28 -9.30 3.63
CA GLN A 63 -4.17 -8.17 2.71
C GLN A 63 -3.18 -8.45 1.57
N GLN A 64 -2.05 -9.12 1.87
CA GLN A 64 -1.09 -9.55 0.85
C GLN A 64 -1.73 -10.53 -0.14
N ALA A 65 -2.48 -11.53 0.36
CA ALA A 65 -3.17 -12.51 -0.46
C ALA A 65 -4.27 -11.87 -1.33
N ALA A 66 -5.09 -10.98 -0.74
CA ALA A 66 -6.12 -10.24 -1.47
C ALA A 66 -5.51 -9.37 -2.57
N SER A 67 -4.43 -8.65 -2.27
CA SER A 67 -3.73 -7.82 -3.26
C SER A 67 -3.15 -8.67 -4.40
N ALA A 68 -2.52 -9.81 -4.06
CA ALA A 68 -2.00 -10.74 -5.05
C ALA A 68 -3.11 -11.35 -5.92
N TRP A 69 -4.26 -11.66 -5.34
CA TRP A 69 -5.43 -12.16 -6.06
C TRP A 69 -5.98 -11.13 -7.05
N VAL A 70 -6.16 -9.87 -6.63
CA VAL A 70 -6.62 -8.79 -7.52
C VAL A 70 -5.65 -8.60 -8.70
N ILE A 71 -4.34 -8.63 -8.44
CA ILE A 71 -3.32 -8.49 -9.50
C ILE A 71 -3.40 -9.65 -10.50
N ARG A 72 -3.59 -10.90 -10.03
CA ARG A 72 -3.75 -12.07 -10.91
C ARG A 72 -5.00 -11.95 -11.78
N GLN A 73 -6.12 -11.55 -11.18
CA GLN A 73 -7.37 -11.34 -11.89
C GLN A 73 -7.26 -10.26 -12.98
N GLN A 74 -6.54 -9.16 -12.71
CA GLN A 74 -6.27 -8.11 -13.69
C GLN A 74 -5.36 -8.57 -14.84
N GLN A 75 -4.53 -9.59 -14.61
CA GLN A 75 -3.64 -10.18 -15.61
C GLN A 75 -4.33 -11.26 -16.45
N GLY A 76 -5.61 -11.56 -16.20
CA GLY A 76 -6.36 -12.59 -16.92
C GLY A 76 -5.92 -14.03 -16.60
N LEU A 77 -5.27 -14.22 -15.45
CA LEU A 77 -4.92 -15.54 -14.89
C LEU A 77 -5.98 -16.02 -13.89
#